data_AF-A0A8J3V4B8-F1
#
_entry.id   AF-A0A8J3V4B8-F1
#
_cell.length_a   1.000
_cell.length_b   1.000
_cell.length_c   1.000
_cell.angle_alpha   90.00
_cell.angle_beta   90.00
_cell.angle_gamma   90.00
#
_symmetry.space_group_name_H-M   'P 1'
#
loop_
_entity.id
_entity.type
_entity.pdbx_description
1 polymer ?
#
loop_
_entity_poly.entity_id
_entity_poly.type
_entity_poly.pdbx_seq_one_letter_code
_entity_poly.pdbx_strand_id
1 'polypeptide(L)' 'MFIREGDGVVVAGADARSGRRPGLVIRRVRTDDGAEHAAADYFTAMGGYLTARP' A
#
# COMPACT_ATOMS: atom_id res chain seq x y z
N MET A 1 -6.53 4.11 3.62
CA MET A 1 -5.45 4.33 4.60
C MET A 1 -4.23 3.52 4.20
N PHE A 2 -3.04 4.11 4.34
CA PHE A 2 -1.72 3.53 4.10
C PHE A 2 -1.05 3.24 5.43
N ILE A 3 -0.73 1.98 5.69
CA ILE A 3 -0.08 1.55 6.93
C ILE A 3 0.96 0.48 6.63
N ARG A 4 2.07 0.52 7.38
CA ARG A 4 3.15 -0.45 7.25
C ARG A 4 2.79 -1.64 8.12
N GLU A 5 2.85 -2.84 7.54
CA GLU A 5 2.64 -4.09 8.25
C GLU A 5 3.75 -5.06 7.86
N GLY A 6 4.69 -5.30 8.78
CA GLY A 6 5.86 -6.13 8.52
C GLY A 6 6.68 -5.62 7.32
N ASP A 7 6.85 -6.48 6.33
CA ASP A 7 7.54 -6.20 5.06
C ASP A 7 6.62 -5.59 3.98
N GLY A 8 5.35 -5.35 4.29
CA GLY A 8 4.33 -4.88 3.35
C GLY A 8 3.68 -3.56 3.73
N VAL A 9 2.92 -3.03 2.77
CA VAL A 9 2.06 -1.85 2.94
C VAL A 9 0.61 -2.27 2.75
N VAL A 10 -0.23 -1.95 3.73
CA VAL A 10 -1.66 -2.22 3.69
C VAL A 10 -2.39 -1.03 3.10
N VAL A 11 -3.22 -1.30 2.09
CA VAL A 11 -4.17 -0.35 1.52
C VAL A 11 -5.58 -0.79 1.88
N ALA A 12 -6.30 0.08 2.59
CA ALA A 12 -7.67 -0.19 2.99
C ALA A 12 -8.61 0.95 2.59
N GLY A 13 -9.75 0.60 1.99
CA GLY A 13 -10.82 1.54 1.62
C GLY A 13 -11.65 1.99 2.84
N ALA A 14 -12.57 2.95 2.63
CA ALA A 14 -13.37 3.56 3.71
C ALA A 14 -14.20 2.54 4.52
N ASP A 15 -14.64 1.46 3.90
CA ASP A 15 -15.45 0.42 4.54
C ASP A 15 -14.65 -0.66 5.27
N ALA A 16 -13.31 -0.58 5.30
CA ALA A 16 -12.47 -1.60 5.93
C ALA A 16 -12.76 -1.78 7.43
N ARG A 17 -13.17 -0.70 8.12
CA ARG A 17 -13.59 -0.74 9.53
C ARG A 17 -14.77 -1.68 9.81
N SER A 18 -15.57 -2.00 8.79
CA SER A 18 -16.74 -2.88 8.92
C SER A 18 -16.38 -4.37 8.85
N GLY A 19 -15.12 -4.70 8.54
CA GLY A 19 -14.67 -6.09 8.32
C GLY A 19 -15.17 -6.73 7.02
N ARG A 20 -16.07 -6.07 6.28
CA ARG A 20 -16.64 -6.60 5.02
C ARG A 20 -15.75 -6.35 3.80
N ARG A 21 -14.76 -5.46 3.92
CA ARG A 21 -13.80 -5.16 2.85
C ARG A 21 -12.38 -5.31 3.41
N PRO A 22 -11.69 -6.43 3.15
CA PRO A 22 -10.34 -6.64 3.66
C PRO A 22 -9.37 -5.61 3.09
N GLY A 23 -8.32 -5.29 3.85
CA GLY A 23 -7.18 -4.55 3.33
C GLY A 23 -6.38 -5.40 2.34
N LEU A 24 -5.72 -4.75 1.39
CA LEU A 24 -4.76 -5.38 0.50
C LEU A 24 -3.36 -5.15 1.05
N VAL A 25 -2.59 -6.22 1.24
CA VAL A 25 -1.16 -6.15 1.56
C VAL A 25 -0.35 -6.15 0.26
N ILE A 26 0.37 -5.08 0.01
CA ILE A 26 1.31 -4.96 -1.11
C ILE A 26 2.71 -5.24 -0.56
N ARG A 27 3.40 -6.24 -1.11
CA ARG A 27 4.79 -6.58 -0.74
C ARG A 27 5.80 -6.07 -1.75
N ARG A 28 5.43 -6.05 -3.03
CA ARG A 28 6.26 -5.57 -4.14
C ARG A 28 5.47 -4.69 -5.07
N VAL A 29 6.15 -3.71 -5.64
CA VAL A 29 5.64 -2.80 -6.68
C VAL A 29 6.52 -2.99 -7.91
N ARG A 30 5.88 -3.11 -9.06
CA ARG A 30 6.57 -3.02 -10.36
C ARG A 30 6.18 -1.73 -11.03
N THR A 31 7.16 -0.91 -11.37
CA THR A 31 6.98 0.36 -12.10
C THR A 31 6.89 0.12 -13.60
N ASP A 32 6.51 1.15 -14.35
CA ASP A 32 6.32 1.10 -15.80
C ASP A 32 7.63 0.90 -16.57
N ASP A 33 8.74 1.40 -16.03
CA ASP A 33 10.11 1.12 -16.49
C ASP A 33 10.57 -0.33 -16.22
N GLY A 34 9.74 -1.13 -15.53
CA GLY A 34 9.99 -2.54 -15.23
C GLY A 34 10.78 -2.79 -13.95
N ALA A 35 11.18 -1.75 -13.20
CA ALA A 35 11.87 -1.94 -11.93
C ALA A 35 10.94 -2.56 -10.87
N GLU A 36 11.50 -3.45 -10.04
CA GLU A 36 10.80 -4.00 -8.88
C GLU A 36 11.33 -3.38 -7.58
N HIS A 37 10.41 -2.97 -6.72
CA HIS A 37 10.71 -2.39 -5.41
C HIS A 37 9.97 -3.14 -4.31
N ALA A 38 10.59 -3.27 -3.14
CA ALA A 38 9.85 -3.61 -1.94
C ALA A 38 8.84 -2.48 -1.66
N ALA A 39 7.60 -2.83 -1.36
CA ALA A 39 6.55 -1.84 -1.11
C ALA A 39 6.91 -0.91 0.06
N ALA A 40 7.57 -1.48 1.07
CA ALA A 40 8.16 -0.79 2.21
C ALA A 40 9.16 0.32 1.85
N ASP A 41 9.86 0.20 0.71
CA ASP A 41 10.86 1.17 0.27
C ASP A 41 10.28 2.16 -0.75
N TYR A 42 9.30 1.71 -1.54
CA TYR A 42 8.64 2.52 -2.56
C TYR A 42 7.64 3.53 -1.97
N PHE A 43 6.81 3.09 -1.01
CA PHE A 43 5.86 3.98 -0.33
C PHE A 43 6.50 4.52 0.95
N THR A 44 7.02 5.75 0.87
CA THR A 44 7.73 6.40 1.99
C THR A 44 6.80 7.25 2.85
N ALA A 45 5.77 7.85 2.26
CA ALA A 45 4.71 8.56 2.98
C ALA A 45 3.64 7.59 3.46
N MET A 46 3.40 7.58 4.77
CA MET A 46 2.38 6.75 5.41
C MET A 46 1.18 7.60 5.84
N GLY A 47 0.01 6.98 5.98
CA GLY A 47 -1.24 7.69 6.22
C GLY A 47 -1.86 8.25 4.93
N GLY A 48 -3.18 8.41 4.90
CA GLY A 48 -3.89 8.92 3.72
C GLY A 48 -4.33 7.85 2.70
N TYR A 49 -4.49 8.26 1.44
CA TYR A 49 -5.00 7.44 0.34
C TYR A 49 -3.94 7.23 -0.75
N LEU A 50 -4.13 6.19 -1.57
CA LEU A 50 -3.24 5.92 -2.68
C LEU A 50 -3.46 7.01 -3.71
N THR A 51 -2.39 7.66 -4.13
CA THR A 51 -2.46 8.59 -5.24
C THR A 51 -1.52 8.13 -6.35
N ALA A 52 -1.61 8.79 -7.51
CA ALA A 52 -0.68 8.53 -8.62
C ALA A 52 0.76 8.97 -8.31
N ARG A 53 1.01 9.58 -7.16
CA ARG A 53 2.33 9.99 -6.68
C ARG A 53 2.62 9.31 -5.33
N PRO A 54 3.84 8.78 -5.13
CA PRO A 54 4.25 8.23 -3.84
C PRO A 54 4.37 9.31 -2.77
#